data_AF-A0A1G2ZAC8-F1
#
_entry.id   AF-A0A1G2ZAC8-F1
#
_cell.length_a   1.000
_cell.length_b   1.000
_cell.length_c   1.000
_cell.angle_alpha   90.00
_cell.angle_beta   90.00
_cell.angle_gamma   90.00
#
_symmetry.space_group_name_H-M   'P 1'
#
loop_
_entity.id
_entity.type
_entity.pdbx_description
1 polymer ?
#
loop_
_entity_poly.entity_id
_entity_poly.type
_entity_poly.pdbx_seq_one_letter_code
_entity_poly.pdbx_strand_id
1 'polypeptide(L)'
;MADKLNIALRMVVYPEGGWWIAHCLELDIVAEGKTPEKAMRDLQDLCRFQIDVAMKEGDLDSVFRPAPPATWRMFFMGTAKRTPRKAAGIVDKFEARQLALA
;
A
#
# COMPACT_ATOMS: atom_id res chain seq x y z
N MET A 1 18.85 -17.58 -9.73
CA MET A 1 19.15 -16.28 -9.10
C MET A 1 17.82 -15.54 -9.09
N ALA A 2 17.24 -15.27 -7.92
CA ALA A 2 16.08 -14.39 -7.87
C ALA A 2 16.63 -12.97 -7.94
N ASP A 3 16.47 -12.32 -9.09
CA ASP A 3 16.72 -10.90 -9.24
C ASP A 3 16.06 -10.16 -8.08
N LYS A 4 16.85 -9.35 -7.36
CA LYS A 4 16.32 -8.47 -6.32
C LYS A 4 15.39 -7.48 -7.02
N LEU A 5 14.09 -7.80 -7.08
CA LEU A 5 13.09 -6.81 -7.44
C LEU A 5 13.16 -5.69 -6.40
N ASN A 6 13.17 -4.45 -6.87
CA ASN A 6 13.15 -3.26 -6.04
C ASN A 6 11.83 -2.54 -6.34
N ILE A 7 10.82 -2.83 -5.53
CA ILE A 7 9.47 -2.30 -5.74
C ILE A 7 9.23 -1.13 -4.79
N ALA A 8 8.84 0.01 -5.36
CA ALA A 8 8.33 1.15 -4.62
C ALA A 8 6.79 1.10 -4.61
N LEU A 9 6.20 1.07 -3.43
CA LEU A 9 4.75 1.08 -3.26
C LEU A 9 4.29 2.43 -2.70
N ARG A 10 3.17 2.94 -3.22
CA ARG A 10 2.50 4.14 -2.76
C ARG A 10 1.21 3.74 -2.06
N MET A 11 0.91 4.40 -0.95
CA MET A 11 -0.37 4.24 -0.27
C MET A 11 -0.99 5.57 0.06
N VAL A 12 -2.32 5.64 -0.08
CA VAL A 12 -3.12 6.73 0.47
C VAL A 12 -3.93 6.23 1.65
N VAL A 13 -4.03 7.05 2.70
CA VAL A 13 -4.75 6.74 3.93
C VAL A 13 -5.81 7.81 4.16
N TYR A 14 -7.05 7.42 4.37
CA TYR A 14 -8.17 8.35 4.52
C TYR A 14 -9.24 7.78 5.46
N PRO A 15 -9.98 8.63 6.19
CA PRO A 15 -11.09 8.17 7.00
C PRO A 15 -12.33 7.92 6.13
N GLU A 16 -13.04 6.83 6.39
CA GLU A 16 -14.31 6.48 5.73
C GLU A 16 -15.19 5.66 6.69
N GLY A 17 -16.45 6.06 6.88
CA GLY A 17 -17.42 5.27 7.65
C GLY A 17 -17.04 4.98 9.11
N GLY A 18 -16.23 5.85 9.75
CA GLY A 18 -15.73 5.62 11.12
C GLY A 18 -14.51 4.68 11.20
N TRP A 19 -13.91 4.36 10.05
CA TRP A 19 -12.68 3.59 9.92
C TRP A 19 -11.61 4.41 9.21
N TRP A 20 -10.36 3.96 9.34
CA TRP A 20 -9.27 4.43 8.50
C TRP A 20 -9.00 3.39 7.42
N ILE A 21 -9.00 3.84 6.17
CA ILE A 21 -8.72 3.03 5.00
C ILE A 21 -7.32 3.35 4.52
N ALA A 22 -6.52 2.32 4.25
CA ALA A 22 -5.24 2.43 3.57
C ALA A 22 -5.32 1.68 2.25
N HIS A 23 -5.01 2.35 1.14
CA HIS A 23 -5.12 1.79 -0.22
C HIS A 23 -3.77 1.85 -0.92
N CYS A 24 -3.22 0.69 -1.31
CA CYS A 24 -2.00 0.56 -2.10
C CYS A 24 -2.31 0.83 -3.58
N LEU A 25 -1.54 1.70 -4.22
CA LEU A 25 -1.85 2.19 -5.57
C LEU A 25 -1.37 1.27 -6.67
N GLU A 26 -0.25 0.56 -6.48
CA GLU A 26 0.32 -0.35 -7.50
C GLU A 26 -0.38 -1.71 -7.54
N LEU A 27 -0.97 -2.13 -6.41
CA LEU A 27 -1.52 -3.48 -6.23
C LEU A 27 -3.06 -3.51 -6.10
N ASP A 28 -3.68 -2.33 -5.97
CA ASP A 28 -5.12 -2.17 -5.71
C ASP A 28 -5.60 -2.96 -4.47
N ILE A 29 -4.75 -3.04 -3.45
CA ILE A 29 -5.03 -3.68 -2.17
C ILE A 29 -5.51 -2.63 -1.16
N VAL A 30 -6.52 -2.99 -0.37
CA VAL A 30 -7.08 -2.15 0.68
C VAL A 30 -6.97 -2.85 2.03
N ALA A 31 -6.68 -2.09 3.08
CA ALA A 31 -6.82 -2.52 4.46
C ALA A 31 -7.52 -1.44 5.29
N GLU A 32 -8.25 -1.87 6.32
CA GLU A 32 -8.95 -0.99 7.25
C GLU A 32 -8.37 -1.07 8.66
N GLY A 33 -8.58 -0.03 9.45
CA GLY A 33 -8.14 -0.01 10.84
C GLY A 33 -8.86 1.05 11.67
N LYS A 34 -8.83 0.87 12.99
CA LYS A 34 -9.36 1.88 13.94
C LYS A 34 -8.48 3.13 14.04
N THR A 35 -7.25 3.05 13.59
CA THR A 35 -6.32 4.18 13.48
C THR A 35 -5.63 4.15 12.11
N PRO A 36 -5.11 5.31 11.62
CA PRO A 36 -4.35 5.34 10.38
C PRO A 36 -3.17 4.35 10.41
N GLU A 37 -2.49 4.24 11.54
CA GLU A 37 -1.32 3.37 11.71
C GLU A 37 -1.67 1.89 11.65
N LYS A 38 -2.85 1.50 12.15
CA LYS A 38 -3.34 0.12 12.04
C LYS A 38 -3.62 -0.22 10.58
N ALA A 39 -4.37 0.63 9.87
CA ALA A 39 -4.68 0.44 8.46
C ALA A 39 -3.38 0.36 7.60
N MET A 40 -2.44 1.28 7.83
CA MET A 40 -1.14 1.26 7.14
C MET A 40 -0.31 0.01 7.43
N ARG A 41 -0.36 -0.51 8.66
CA ARG A 41 0.39 -1.72 9.05
C ARG A 41 -0.17 -2.95 8.36
N ASP A 42 -1.49 -3.10 8.41
CA ASP A 42 -2.18 -4.23 7.80
C ASP A 42 -2.01 -4.21 6.28
N LEU A 43 -2.11 -3.03 5.65
CA LEU A 43 -1.86 -2.87 4.22
C LEU A 43 -0.46 -3.34 3.83
N GLN A 44 0.56 -2.99 4.62
CA GLN A 44 1.94 -3.43 4.36
C GLN A 44 2.08 -4.95 4.46
N ASP A 45 1.39 -5.58 5.41
CA ASP A 45 1.42 -7.04 5.56
C ASP A 45 0.72 -7.74 4.39
N LEU A 46 -0.44 -7.23 3.97
CA LEU A 46 -1.15 -7.75 2.80
C LEU A 46 -0.34 -7.59 1.51
N CYS A 47 0.26 -6.43 1.27
CA CYS A 47 1.10 -6.20 0.09
C CYS A 47 2.29 -7.17 0.05
N ARG A 48 2.96 -7.38 1.19
CA ARG A 48 4.07 -8.34 1.29
C ARG A 48 3.61 -9.76 1.03
N PHE A 49 2.52 -10.17 1.68
CA PHE A 49 1.97 -11.50 1.50
C PHE A 49 1.61 -11.77 0.04
N GLN A 50 0.92 -10.82 -0.62
CA GLN A 50 0.54 -10.96 -2.03
C GLN A 50 1.76 -11.11 -2.94
N ILE A 51 2.78 -10.25 -2.76
CA ILE A 51 4.03 -10.32 -3.55
C ILE A 51 4.75 -11.65 -3.29
N ASP A 52 4.86 -12.08 -2.03
CA ASP A 52 5.55 -13.31 -1.66
C ASP A 52 4.86 -14.56 -2.22
N VAL A 53 3.52 -14.57 -2.28
CA VAL A 53 2.75 -15.66 -2.89
C VAL A 53 2.99 -15.71 -4.39
N ALA A 54 2.84 -14.57 -5.08
CA ALA A 54 3.04 -14.50 -6.52
C ALA A 54 4.47 -14.84 -6.96
N MET A 55 5.48 -14.46 -6.15
CA MET A 55 6.86 -14.90 -6.34
C MET A 55 7.00 -16.42 -6.29
N LYS A 56 6.35 -17.08 -5.31
CA LYS A 56 6.41 -18.53 -5.15
C LYS A 56 5.69 -19.26 -6.27
N GLU A 57 4.62 -18.67 -6.79
CA GLU A 57 3.83 -19.23 -7.88
C GLU A 57 4.39 -18.89 -9.27
N GLY A 58 5.37 -17.98 -9.35
CA GLY A 58 5.97 -17.53 -10.61
C GLY A 58 5.06 -16.61 -11.43
N ASP A 59 4.11 -15.94 -10.78
CA ASP A 59 3.06 -15.12 -11.39
C ASP A 59 3.05 -13.69 -10.83
N LEU A 60 4.21 -13.03 -10.86
CA LEU A 60 4.36 -11.66 -10.35
C LEU A 60 3.49 -10.64 -11.10
N ASP A 61 3.31 -10.82 -12.41
CA ASP A 61 2.56 -9.88 -13.25
C ASP A 61 1.09 -9.76 -12.80
N SER A 62 0.51 -10.80 -12.21
CA SER A 62 -0.88 -10.76 -11.77
C SER A 62 -1.13 -9.87 -10.55
N VAL A 63 -0.07 -9.53 -9.80
CA VAL A 63 -0.13 -8.69 -8.59
C VAL A 63 -0.19 -7.21 -8.93
N PHE A 64 0.42 -6.78 -10.04
CA PHE A 64 0.46 -5.37 -10.42
C PHE A 64 -0.84 -4.93 -11.09
N ARG A 65 -1.78 -4.49 -10.26
CA ARG A 65 -3.07 -3.96 -10.67
C ARG A 65 -3.17 -2.52 -10.16
N PRO A 66 -3.03 -1.51 -11.04
CA PRO A 66 -3.08 -0.13 -10.59
C PRO A 66 -4.48 0.22 -10.08
N ALA A 67 -4.52 0.89 -8.93
CA ALA A 67 -5.76 1.40 -8.35
C ALA A 67 -6.47 2.39 -9.29
N PRO A 68 -7.80 2.57 -9.15
CA PRO A 68 -8.56 3.51 -9.97
C PRO A 68 -8.01 4.95 -9.91
N PRO A 69 -8.18 5.76 -10.98
CA PRO A 69 -7.67 7.13 -11.03
C PRO A 69 -8.12 8.05 -9.88
N ALA A 70 -9.29 7.79 -9.29
CA ALA A 70 -9.79 8.51 -8.13
C ALA A 70 -8.86 8.34 -6.91
N THR A 71 -8.34 7.13 -6.68
CA THR A 71 -7.41 6.84 -5.57
C THR A 71 -6.07 7.52 -5.76
N TRP A 72 -5.56 7.54 -7.00
CA TRP A 72 -4.36 8.31 -7.35
C TRP A 72 -4.53 9.80 -7.04
N ARG A 73 -5.70 10.37 -7.37
CA ARG A 73 -6.00 11.77 -7.04
C ARG A 73 -5.97 12.02 -5.54
N MET A 74 -6.56 11.14 -4.74
CA MET A 74 -6.49 11.24 -3.27
C MET A 74 -5.05 11.22 -2.77
N PHE A 75 -4.19 10.36 -3.33
CA PHE A 75 -2.77 10.33 -2.97
C PHE A 75 -2.08 11.67 -3.23
N PHE A 76 -2.25 12.25 -4.42
CA PHE A 76 -1.60 13.52 -4.76
C PHE A 76 -2.13 14.71 -3.95
N MET A 77 -3.36 14.64 -3.46
CA MET A 77 -3.96 15.63 -2.56
C MET A 77 -3.54 15.44 -1.09
N GLY A 78 -3.08 14.24 -0.72
CA GLY A 78 -2.70 13.90 0.65
C GLY A 78 -1.36 14.48 1.07
N THR A 79 -1.18 14.59 2.39
CA THR A 79 0.08 15.03 3.01
C THR A 79 0.98 13.85 3.33
N ALA A 80 2.29 14.01 3.17
CA ALA A 80 3.25 12.94 3.43
C ALA A 80 3.16 12.45 4.89
N LYS A 81 3.12 11.13 5.07
CA LYS A 81 3.11 10.46 6.37
C LYS A 81 4.24 9.45 6.47
N ARG A 82 4.75 9.30 7.69
CA ARG A 82 5.71 8.24 8.00
C ARG A 82 4.98 6.91 8.09
N THR A 83 5.54 5.89 7.47
CA THR A 83 5.01 4.52 7.54
C THR A 83 5.34 3.91 8.91
N PRO A 84 4.45 3.08 9.47
CA PRO A 84 4.67 2.44 10.77
C PRO A 84 5.70 1.31 10.74
N ARG A 85 6.02 0.76 9.56
CA ARG A 85 7.07 -0.24 9.34
C ARG A 85 7.99 0.25 8.22
N LYS A 86 9.27 -0.11 8.35
CA LYS A 86 10.23 0.01 7.25
C LYS A 86 9.89 -1.03 6.20
N ALA A 87 10.20 -0.72 4.95
CA ALA A 87 10.15 -1.68 3.87
C ALA A 87 11.10 -2.86 4.15
N ALA A 88 10.78 -4.04 3.62
CA ALA A 88 11.50 -5.27 3.88
C ALA A 88 11.31 -6.24 2.72
N GLY A 89 12.29 -7.13 2.53
CA GLY A 89 12.28 -8.09 1.43
C GLY A 89 12.48 -7.38 0.08
N ILE A 90 11.53 -7.61 -0.83
CA ILE A 90 11.52 -7.10 -2.21
C ILE A 90 10.97 -5.65 -2.29
N VAL A 91 10.20 -5.24 -1.28
CA VAL A 91 9.70 -3.86 -1.22
C VAL A 91 10.80 -2.97 -0.67
N ASP A 92 11.20 -1.97 -1.46
CA ASP A 92 12.27 -1.02 -1.14
C ASP A 92 11.75 0.16 -0.32
N LYS A 93 10.55 0.64 -0.67
CA LYS A 93 9.93 1.75 0.04
C LYS A 93 8.42 1.72 -0.03
N PHE A 94 7.82 2.27 1.03
CA PHE A 94 6.44 2.67 1.06
C PHE A 94 6.39 4.21 1.17
N GLU A 95 5.82 4.88 0.16
CA GLU A 95 5.46 6.29 0.26
C GLU A 95 4.00 6.38 0.73
N ALA A 96 3.81 6.82 1.97
CA ALA A 96 2.47 7.00 2.54
C ALA A 96 2.05 8.46 2.50
N ARG A 97 0.82 8.70 2.07
CA ARG A 97 0.16 9.99 2.18
C ARG A 97 -1.18 9.84 2.87
N GLN A 98 -1.54 10.81 3.70
CA GLN A 98 -2.82 10.83 4.39
C GLN A 98 -3.66 12.00 3.90
N LEU A 99 -4.91 11.71 3.54
CA LEU A 99 -5.92 12.71 3.31
C LEU A 99 -6.65 12.96 4.65
N ALA A 100 -6.58 14.19 5.13
CA ALA A 100 -7.50 14.64 6.17
C ALA A 100 -8.81 15.06 5.50
N LEU A 101 -9.95 14.63 6.03
CA LEU A 101 -11.21 15.31 5.72
C LEU A 101 -11.07 16.75 6.24
N ALA A 102 -11.26 17.73 5.35
CA ALA A 102 -11.32 19.14 5.69
C ALA A 102 -12.57 19.44 6.53
#